data_AF-A0A1M4E615-F1
#
_entry.id   AF-A0A1M4E615-F1
#
_cell.length_a   1.000
_cell.length_b   1.000
_cell.length_c   1.000
_cell.angle_alpha   90.00
_cell.angle_beta   90.00
_cell.angle_gamma   90.00
#
_symmetry.space_group_name_H-M   'P 1'
#
loop_
_entity.id
_entity.type
_entity.pdbx_description
1 polymer ?
#
loop_
_entity_poly.entity_id
_entity_poly.type
_entity_poly.pdbx_seq_one_letter_code
_entity_poly.pdbx_strand_id
1 'polypeptide(L)'
;MLKPRSTSTRELVNLDGLWRFALDGGPGPLDTTLEAAVPASYNDLFTDPAIRDHVGWVWYQRQVRVPRGWAGERIMLRLDAATHHGRVYVGDVLVAEHSGGYTPFEADITEHVRAGQEFRLTAAVGNELTETTIPPGTITVTAGGRRRQTYLHDFYNYAGLARSVWLYSRPPVHVQDITIVTDLDGTVRYTVETSEPAPVRVRVLDAAGTQVAAGEGATGTLRIEDVVLWRPGAPYLYELVAELDGDSYPQPFGVRTVEVRGTEFLINGEPFYFTGFGRHEDTPVRGKGHDDAYLVHDFQLMDWIGANSFRTSHYPYAEEVMEFADRHGIVVIDETAAVGLNLAVASGLTGAPPRPTFSPETFGEATREAHAQAIRELVARDKNHPSVVMWCIANEPASNEEGAREYFEPLVALTRKLDPTRPVTSSAVMFATHDNDRIADLFDVVCVNRYYGWYIATGDLATAEVYLERDLRGWAERFGKPVMMSEYGADTQPGLHSVWDTPWTEEYQQAYLEMHHRVFDRIEAFVGEHVWNFADFQTAHGIHRVDGNKKGVFTRDRRPKAAAHALRARWKPLAGRKPANPR
;
A
#
# COMPACT_ATOMS: atom_id res chain seq x y z
N MET A 1 -0.02 -8.42 13.73
CA MET A 1 -1.05 -7.66 14.49
C MET A 1 -2.38 -7.99 13.86
N LEU A 2 -3.35 -8.47 14.64
CA LEU A 2 -4.66 -8.85 14.11
C LEU A 2 -5.56 -7.64 13.89
N LYS A 3 -6.29 -7.62 12.77
CA LYS A 3 -7.40 -6.69 12.57
C LYS A 3 -8.53 -7.00 13.56
N PRO A 4 -9.12 -6.03 14.27
CA PRO A 4 -10.27 -6.30 15.13
C PRO A 4 -11.42 -6.91 14.34
N ARG A 5 -12.03 -7.96 14.88
CA ARG A 5 -13.21 -8.63 14.30
C ARG A 5 -14.24 -8.86 15.39
N SER A 6 -15.51 -8.65 15.06
CA SER A 6 -16.60 -9.00 15.95
C SER A 6 -16.82 -10.50 15.89
N THR A 7 -16.85 -11.14 17.05
CA THR A 7 -17.05 -12.58 17.21
C THR A 7 -18.01 -12.82 18.37
N SER A 8 -18.26 -14.07 18.74
CA SER A 8 -19.00 -14.38 19.97
C SER A 8 -18.27 -13.94 21.25
N THR A 9 -16.99 -13.56 21.18
CA THR A 9 -16.14 -13.22 22.33
C THR A 9 -15.49 -11.84 22.23
N ARG A 10 -15.75 -11.09 21.14
CA ARG A 10 -15.14 -9.78 20.87
C ARG A 10 -16.18 -8.84 20.27
N GLU A 11 -16.25 -7.64 20.79
CA GLU A 11 -17.18 -6.61 20.31
C GLU A 11 -16.41 -5.39 19.80
N LEU A 12 -16.92 -4.73 18.76
CA LEU A 12 -16.32 -3.54 18.16
C LEU A 12 -17.33 -2.38 18.17
N VAL A 13 -16.80 -1.18 18.37
CA VAL A 13 -17.49 0.08 18.20
C VAL A 13 -16.68 0.93 17.23
N ASN A 14 -17.29 1.23 16.08
CA ASN A 14 -16.72 2.17 15.12
C ASN A 14 -16.79 3.60 15.69
N LEU A 15 -15.67 4.32 15.67
CA LEU A 15 -15.53 5.70 16.15
C LEU A 15 -15.34 6.70 15.00
N ASP A 16 -15.80 6.36 13.80
CA ASP A 16 -15.84 7.26 12.65
C ASP A 16 -16.96 8.31 12.82
N GLY A 17 -16.99 9.28 11.90
CA GLY A 17 -17.93 10.39 11.90
C GLY A 17 -17.25 11.73 12.15
N LEU A 18 -18.00 12.67 12.73
CA LEU A 18 -17.53 14.04 12.98
C LEU A 18 -16.77 14.13 14.30
N TRP A 19 -15.56 14.68 14.24
CA TRP A 19 -14.72 14.96 15.40
C TRP A 19 -14.42 16.46 15.44
N ARG A 20 -14.39 17.06 16.64
CA ARG A 20 -13.89 18.43 16.79
C ARG A 20 -12.45 18.50 16.30
N PHE A 21 -12.12 19.56 15.57
CA PHE A 21 -10.84 19.69 14.89
C PHE A 21 -10.18 21.05 15.17
N ALA A 22 -8.87 21.06 15.36
CA ALA A 22 -8.09 22.29 15.46
C ALA A 22 -6.65 22.09 14.95
N LEU A 23 -6.06 23.15 14.37
CA LEU A 23 -4.63 23.19 14.04
C LEU A 23 -3.77 23.41 15.29
N ASP A 24 -4.23 24.27 16.19
CA ASP A 24 -3.59 24.53 17.48
C ASP A 24 -4.41 23.90 18.59
N GLY A 25 -3.78 23.11 19.45
CA GLY A 25 -4.48 22.36 20.47
C GLY A 25 -3.56 21.62 21.42
N GLY A 26 -4.18 20.77 22.23
CA GLY A 26 -3.53 19.93 23.22
C GLY A 26 -4.43 18.78 23.65
N PRO A 27 -3.99 17.96 24.62
CA PRO A 27 -4.78 16.84 25.12
C PRO A 27 -6.07 17.27 25.84
N GLY A 28 -6.10 18.52 26.35
CA GLY A 28 -7.26 19.14 26.98
C GLY A 28 -8.43 19.41 26.03
N PRO A 29 -9.56 19.94 26.54
CA PRO A 29 -10.71 20.28 25.70
C PRO A 29 -10.35 21.21 24.54
N LEU A 30 -10.77 20.87 23.33
CA LEU A 30 -10.60 21.74 22.16
C LEU A 30 -11.68 22.82 22.13
N ASP A 31 -11.26 24.08 22.12
CA ASP A 31 -12.11 25.25 21.91
C ASP A 31 -12.15 25.59 20.41
N THR A 32 -13.05 24.90 19.70
CA THR A 32 -13.20 25.00 18.25
C THR A 32 -14.65 24.73 17.85
N THR A 33 -15.06 25.33 16.74
CA THR A 33 -16.33 25.02 16.06
C THR A 33 -16.12 24.17 14.81
N LEU A 34 -14.87 23.89 14.43
CA LEU A 34 -14.56 23.06 13.28
C LEU A 34 -14.79 21.59 13.62
N GLU A 35 -15.39 20.87 12.68
CA GLU A 35 -15.56 19.43 12.74
C GLU A 35 -14.95 18.80 11.48
N ALA A 36 -14.05 17.84 11.66
CA ALA A 36 -13.46 17.06 10.58
C ALA A 36 -14.14 15.69 10.54
N ALA A 37 -14.43 15.22 9.33
CA ALA A 37 -14.88 13.85 9.10
C ALA A 37 -13.69 12.88 9.26
N VAL A 38 -13.96 11.74 9.89
CA VAL A 38 -13.05 10.59 10.01
C VAL A 38 -13.81 9.38 9.49
N PRO A 39 -13.25 8.54 8.60
CA PRO A 39 -11.92 8.64 8.01
C PRO A 39 -11.84 9.68 6.88
N ALA A 40 -10.83 10.57 6.93
CA ALA A 40 -10.47 11.47 5.84
C ALA A 40 -9.11 12.12 6.08
N SER A 41 -8.49 12.61 5.01
CA SER A 41 -7.43 13.61 5.13
C SER A 41 -8.03 14.99 5.38
N TYR A 42 -7.51 15.75 6.34
CA TYR A 42 -8.12 17.04 6.71
C TYR A 42 -7.93 18.13 5.66
N ASN A 43 -6.91 18.01 4.81
CA ASN A 43 -6.42 19.10 3.96
C ASN A 43 -7.48 19.66 3.00
N ASP A 44 -8.40 18.81 2.52
CA ASP A 44 -9.38 19.16 1.49
C ASP A 44 -10.82 19.23 2.02
N LEU A 45 -11.02 18.95 3.32
CA LEU A 45 -12.34 19.04 3.96
C LEU A 45 -12.79 20.49 4.13
N PHE A 46 -11.82 21.41 4.29
CA PHE A 46 -12.07 22.81 4.60
C PHE A 46 -11.64 23.69 3.42
N THR A 47 -12.34 24.80 3.23
CA THR A 47 -12.04 25.79 2.20
C THR A 47 -11.03 26.84 2.68
N ASP A 48 -10.12 26.46 3.58
CA ASP A 48 -9.11 27.33 4.18
C ASP A 48 -7.70 26.88 3.77
N PRO A 49 -6.95 27.69 2.98
CA PRO A 49 -5.57 27.41 2.64
C PRO A 49 -4.64 27.23 3.83
N ALA A 50 -4.92 27.90 4.97
CA ALA A 50 -4.11 27.74 6.18
C ALA A 50 -4.24 26.33 6.78
N ILE A 51 -5.42 25.71 6.66
CA ILE A 51 -5.63 24.31 7.04
C ILE A 51 -5.00 23.38 6.01
N ARG A 52 -5.26 23.60 4.72
CA ARG A 52 -4.73 22.76 3.64
C ARG A 52 -3.20 22.64 3.70
N ASP A 53 -2.51 23.79 3.82
CA ASP A 53 -1.05 23.90 3.78
C ASP A 53 -0.37 23.79 5.16
N HIS A 54 -1.12 23.44 6.21
CA HIS A 54 -0.58 23.36 7.57
C HIS A 54 0.62 22.41 7.65
N VAL A 55 1.62 22.77 8.45
CA VAL A 55 2.78 21.92 8.74
C VAL A 55 2.98 21.89 10.25
N GLY A 56 2.64 20.76 10.85
CA GLY A 56 2.68 20.58 12.29
C GLY A 56 1.67 19.55 12.77
N TRP A 57 1.32 19.66 14.05
CA TRP A 57 0.31 18.84 14.68
C TRP A 57 -1.08 19.41 14.41
N VAL A 58 -2.06 18.53 14.25
CA VAL A 58 -3.49 18.85 14.29
C VAL A 58 -4.16 17.95 15.34
N TRP A 59 -5.31 18.38 15.85
CA TRP A 59 -5.97 17.73 16.98
C TRP A 59 -7.41 17.39 16.63
N TYR A 60 -7.77 16.11 16.82
CA TYR A 60 -9.12 15.58 16.71
C TYR A 60 -9.63 15.23 18.10
N GLN A 61 -10.88 15.57 18.43
CA GLN A 61 -11.46 15.25 19.72
C GLN A 61 -12.94 14.86 19.65
N ARG A 62 -13.33 13.82 20.38
CA ARG A 62 -14.73 13.45 20.59
C ARG A 62 -14.97 12.85 21.97
N GLN A 63 -16.24 12.80 22.37
CA GLN A 63 -16.66 11.98 23.51
C GLN A 63 -16.96 10.56 23.04
N VAL A 64 -16.54 9.58 23.84
CA VAL A 64 -16.71 8.16 23.58
C VAL A 64 -17.29 7.50 24.83
N ARG A 65 -18.24 6.60 24.65
CA ARG A 65 -18.80 5.81 25.74
C ARG A 65 -18.38 4.36 25.59
N VAL A 66 -17.77 3.81 26.65
CA VAL A 66 -17.50 2.39 26.73
C VAL A 66 -18.84 1.65 26.89
N PRO A 67 -19.16 0.63 26.07
CA PRO A 67 -20.32 -0.21 26.28
C PRO A 67 -20.36 -0.80 27.70
N ARG A 68 -21.56 -0.86 28.29
CA ARG A 68 -21.75 -1.38 29.67
C ARG A 68 -21.44 -2.88 29.77
N GLY A 69 -21.54 -3.61 28.67
CA GLY A 69 -21.31 -5.06 28.59
C GLY A 69 -19.85 -5.46 28.78
N TRP A 70 -18.90 -4.55 28.59
CA TRP A 70 -17.46 -4.85 28.60
C TRP A 70 -16.85 -4.92 30.01
N ALA A 71 -17.67 -5.14 31.03
CA ALA A 71 -17.17 -5.26 32.39
C ALA A 71 -16.31 -6.53 32.52
N GLY A 72 -15.04 -6.37 32.90
CA GLY A 72 -14.09 -7.48 33.02
C GLY A 72 -13.35 -7.85 31.73
N GLU A 73 -13.64 -7.17 30.62
CA GLU A 73 -12.90 -7.32 29.36
C GLU A 73 -11.72 -6.35 29.27
N ARG A 74 -10.79 -6.64 28.37
CA ARG A 74 -9.77 -5.69 27.93
C ARG A 74 -10.39 -4.72 26.94
N ILE A 75 -10.26 -3.43 27.22
CA ILE A 75 -10.78 -2.36 26.39
C ILE A 75 -9.64 -1.78 25.58
N MET A 76 -9.71 -1.98 24.28
CA MET A 76 -8.66 -1.61 23.34
C MET A 76 -9.11 -0.44 22.48
N LEU A 77 -8.18 0.43 22.17
CA LEU A 77 -8.36 1.51 21.19
C LEU A 77 -7.37 1.30 20.06
N ARG A 78 -7.86 1.29 18.82
CA ARG A 78 -7.05 1.12 17.60
C ARG A 78 -7.32 2.24 16.62
N LEU A 79 -6.26 2.76 16.01
CA LEU A 79 -6.33 3.61 14.84
C LEU A 79 -5.76 2.82 13.68
N ASP A 80 -6.52 2.63 12.60
CA ASP A 80 -6.07 1.85 11.45
C ASP A 80 -4.99 2.60 10.63
N ALA A 81 -4.98 3.94 10.71
CA ALA A 81 -3.88 4.79 10.27
C ALA A 81 -4.00 6.21 10.85
N ALA A 82 -2.87 6.80 11.25
CA ALA A 82 -2.75 8.24 11.52
C ALA A 82 -1.57 8.81 10.71
N THR A 83 -1.87 9.44 9.57
CA THR A 83 -0.86 9.94 8.63
C THR A 83 -0.26 11.26 9.13
N HIS A 84 0.99 11.36 9.59
CA HIS A 84 2.13 10.41 9.58
C HIS A 84 2.61 9.96 10.97
N HIS A 85 2.34 10.77 11.99
CA HIS A 85 2.69 10.50 13.39
C HIS A 85 1.44 10.69 14.24
N GLY A 86 0.97 9.64 14.91
CA GLY A 86 -0.19 9.67 15.80
C GLY A 86 0.18 9.69 17.27
N ARG A 87 -0.56 10.47 18.06
CA ARG A 87 -0.62 10.38 19.53
C ARG A 87 -2.06 10.32 19.99
N VAL A 88 -2.35 9.51 20.98
CA VAL A 88 -3.72 9.27 21.43
C VAL A 88 -3.84 9.43 22.93
N TYR A 89 -4.88 10.14 23.37
CA TYR A 89 -5.11 10.48 24.77
C TYR A 89 -6.50 10.07 25.22
N VAL A 90 -6.56 9.49 26.41
CA VAL A 90 -7.80 9.23 27.16
C VAL A 90 -7.86 10.22 28.32
N GLY A 91 -8.81 11.16 28.24
CA GLY A 91 -8.76 12.36 29.08
C GLY A 91 -7.50 13.16 28.77
N ASP A 92 -6.63 13.34 29.75
CA ASP A 92 -5.34 14.03 29.60
C ASP A 92 -4.13 13.06 29.51
N VAL A 93 -4.37 11.74 29.57
CA VAL A 93 -3.32 10.72 29.63
C VAL A 93 -2.97 10.22 28.23
N LEU A 94 -1.70 10.31 27.84
CA LEU A 94 -1.17 9.71 26.61
C LEU A 94 -1.18 8.18 26.75
N VAL A 95 -1.89 7.49 25.86
CA VAL A 95 -2.03 6.03 25.88
C VAL A 95 -1.31 5.35 24.71
N ALA A 96 -1.07 6.07 23.61
CA ALA A 96 -0.36 5.53 22.44
C ALA A 96 0.40 6.64 21.69
N GLU A 97 1.54 6.28 21.09
CA GLU A 97 2.30 7.08 20.14
C GLU A 97 2.83 6.16 19.04
N HIS A 98 2.76 6.59 17.78
CA HIS A 98 3.16 5.78 16.64
C HIS A 98 3.68 6.63 15.49
N SER A 99 4.83 6.25 14.94
CA SER A 99 5.43 6.85 13.75
C SER A 99 5.28 5.88 12.57
N GLY A 100 4.46 6.25 11.60
CA GLY A 100 4.10 5.41 10.45
C GLY A 100 2.69 5.78 9.97
N GLY A 101 2.58 6.33 8.76
CA GLY A 101 1.31 6.96 8.35
C GLY A 101 0.23 6.03 7.82
N TYR A 102 0.49 4.73 7.73
CA TYR A 102 -0.26 3.80 6.87
C TYR A 102 -0.46 2.40 7.49
N THR A 103 -0.09 2.23 8.76
CA THR A 103 -0.18 0.96 9.48
C THR A 103 -0.89 1.19 10.80
N PRO A 104 -1.59 0.17 11.31
CA PRO A 104 -2.37 0.30 12.53
C PRO A 104 -1.49 0.36 13.77
N PHE A 105 -2.00 1.04 14.80
CA PHE A 105 -1.46 0.97 16.15
C PHE A 105 -2.60 0.98 17.18
N GLU A 106 -2.36 0.39 18.34
CA GLU A 106 -3.38 0.22 19.37
C GLU A 106 -2.83 0.38 20.79
N ALA A 107 -3.74 0.63 21.74
CA ALA A 107 -3.44 0.68 23.17
C ALA A 107 -4.53 0.00 23.99
N ASP A 108 -4.12 -0.71 25.04
CA ASP A 108 -5.01 -1.16 26.12
C ASP A 108 -5.30 0.03 27.03
N ILE A 109 -6.57 0.44 27.08
CA ILE A 109 -7.02 1.58 27.88
C ILE A 109 -7.85 1.14 29.10
N THR A 110 -7.88 -0.15 29.43
CA THR A 110 -8.71 -0.74 30.50
C THR A 110 -8.49 -0.06 31.85
N GLU A 111 -7.27 0.38 32.16
CA GLU A 111 -6.96 1.06 33.42
C GLU A 111 -7.43 2.53 33.47
N HIS A 112 -7.78 3.10 32.32
CA HIS A 112 -8.14 4.52 32.18
C HIS A 112 -9.65 4.74 32.04
N VAL A 113 -10.41 3.69 31.73
CA VAL A 113 -11.86 3.77 31.52
C VAL A 113 -12.60 2.63 32.23
N ARG A 114 -13.91 2.76 32.38
CA ARG A 114 -14.78 1.72 32.96
C ARG A 114 -15.95 1.45 32.03
N ALA A 115 -16.46 0.22 32.03
CA ALA A 115 -17.68 -0.13 31.31
C ALA A 115 -18.82 0.84 31.66
N GLY A 116 -19.48 1.39 30.64
CA GLY A 116 -20.55 2.39 30.77
C GLY A 116 -20.09 3.84 30.96
N GLN A 117 -18.80 4.08 31.24
CA GLN A 117 -18.23 5.42 31.41
C GLN A 117 -18.15 6.15 30.06
N GLU A 118 -18.35 7.47 30.08
CA GLU A 118 -17.99 8.36 28.99
C GLU A 118 -16.63 8.99 29.26
N PHE A 119 -15.79 9.08 28.23
CA PHE A 119 -14.47 9.68 28.30
C PHE A 119 -14.18 10.51 27.05
N ARG A 120 -13.31 11.50 27.22
CA ARG A 120 -12.80 12.33 26.13
C ARG A 120 -11.67 11.59 25.44
N LEU A 121 -11.82 11.37 24.14
CA LEU A 121 -10.77 10.84 23.28
C LEU A 121 -10.18 11.99 22.47
N THR A 122 -8.86 12.16 22.56
CA THR A 122 -8.12 13.12 21.74
C THR A 122 -7.08 12.38 20.92
N ALA A 123 -7.02 12.63 19.61
CA ALA A 123 -5.96 12.14 18.73
C ALA A 123 -5.21 13.35 18.14
N ALA A 124 -3.89 13.40 18.33
CA ALA A 124 -3.02 14.37 17.69
C ALA A 124 -2.33 13.71 16.50
N VAL A 125 -2.29 14.40 15.36
CA VAL A 125 -1.68 13.89 14.13
C VAL A 125 -0.65 14.89 13.60
N GLY A 126 0.61 14.49 13.52
CA GLY A 126 1.70 15.26 12.93
C GLY A 126 1.91 14.89 11.47
N ASN A 127 2.00 15.87 10.58
CA ASN A 127 2.20 15.67 9.13
C ASN A 127 3.63 15.96 8.64
N GLU A 128 4.55 16.08 9.59
CA GLU A 128 5.94 16.49 9.39
C GLU A 128 6.78 15.32 8.88
N LEU A 129 7.42 15.51 7.72
CA LEU A 129 8.37 14.57 7.15
C LEU A 129 9.79 15.12 7.28
N THR A 130 10.71 14.27 7.73
CA THR A 130 12.14 14.56 7.90
C THR A 130 12.98 13.57 7.10
N GLU A 131 14.30 13.69 7.13
CA GLU A 131 15.18 12.73 6.43
C GLU A 131 15.11 11.31 7.04
N THR A 132 14.56 11.17 8.25
CA THR A 132 14.43 9.89 8.97
C THR A 132 13.01 9.33 8.98
N THR A 133 12.02 10.03 8.41
CA THR A 133 10.67 9.48 8.26
C THR A 133 10.56 8.63 7.00
N ILE A 134 9.53 7.79 6.93
CA ILE A 134 9.17 7.00 5.75
C ILE A 134 7.73 7.37 5.38
N PRO A 135 7.50 8.15 4.31
CA PRO A 135 8.49 8.67 3.35
C PRO A 135 9.37 9.80 3.91
N PRO A 136 10.57 10.05 3.34
CA PRO A 136 11.43 11.15 3.74
C PRO A 136 10.94 12.52 3.24
N GLY A 137 11.37 13.58 3.93
CA GLY A 137 11.13 14.97 3.55
C GLY A 137 12.01 15.98 4.29
N THR A 138 11.73 17.26 4.13
CA THR A 138 12.41 18.33 4.83
C THR A 138 11.46 19.49 5.11
N ILE A 139 11.59 20.10 6.28
CA ILE A 139 10.82 21.28 6.67
C ILE A 139 11.72 22.50 6.57
N THR A 140 11.23 23.52 5.87
CA THR A 140 11.88 24.83 5.79
C THR A 140 10.98 25.91 6.39
N VAL A 141 11.56 27.03 6.78
CA VAL A 141 10.81 28.21 7.19
C VAL A 141 10.98 29.28 6.11
N THR A 142 9.86 29.72 5.55
CA THR A 142 9.86 30.78 4.54
C THR A 142 10.26 32.13 5.16
N ALA A 143 10.63 33.11 4.33
CA ALA A 143 10.96 34.46 4.80
C ALA A 143 9.83 35.12 5.61
N GLY A 144 8.57 34.72 5.38
CA GLY A 144 7.39 35.17 6.14
C GLY A 144 7.13 34.38 7.44
N GLY A 145 8.05 33.51 7.87
CA GLY A 145 7.91 32.73 9.11
C GLY A 145 7.03 31.47 9.00
N ARG A 146 6.38 31.24 7.85
CA ARG A 146 5.55 30.03 7.62
C ARG A 146 6.43 28.79 7.43
N ARG A 147 6.14 27.72 8.17
CA ARG A 147 6.72 26.37 7.96
C ARG A 147 6.23 25.80 6.62
N ARG A 148 7.12 25.16 5.88
CA ARG A 148 6.81 24.55 4.58
C ARG A 148 7.44 23.17 4.50
N GLN A 149 6.60 22.17 4.29
CA GLN A 149 7.02 20.81 4.02
C GLN A 149 7.48 20.68 2.56
N THR A 150 8.62 20.05 2.34
CA THR A 150 9.13 19.61 1.04
C THR A 150 9.35 18.09 1.09
N TYR A 151 9.11 17.42 -0.02
CA TYR A 151 9.23 15.96 -0.17
C TYR A 151 9.54 15.63 -1.63
N LEU A 152 9.95 14.39 -1.88
CA LEU A 152 10.47 13.94 -3.18
C LEU A 152 9.56 12.93 -3.89
N HIS A 153 8.40 12.65 -3.33
CA HIS A 153 7.34 11.87 -3.98
C HIS A 153 6.33 12.78 -4.69
N ASP A 154 5.62 12.22 -5.68
CA ASP A 154 4.72 12.99 -6.55
C ASP A 154 3.37 13.32 -5.89
N PHE A 155 2.77 12.37 -5.18
CA PHE A 155 1.45 12.54 -4.58
C PHE A 155 1.43 13.61 -3.49
N TYR A 156 0.28 14.25 -3.31
CA TYR A 156 0.12 15.28 -2.28
C TYR A 156 0.25 14.68 -0.87
N ASN A 157 0.95 15.40 0.01
CA ASN A 157 1.17 15.05 1.42
C ASN A 157 -0.09 15.24 2.28
N TYR A 158 -1.17 14.57 1.89
CA TYR A 158 -2.38 14.42 2.68
C TYR A 158 -2.08 13.80 4.03
N ALA A 159 -2.70 14.32 5.08
CA ALA A 159 -2.50 13.89 6.45
C ALA A 159 -3.82 13.85 7.23
N GLY A 160 -3.80 13.25 8.42
CA GLY A 160 -4.98 13.09 9.28
C GLY A 160 -5.32 11.64 9.58
N LEU A 161 -6.54 11.43 10.08
CA LEU A 161 -7.09 10.10 10.37
C LEU A 161 -7.72 9.54 9.08
N ALA A 162 -6.86 9.03 8.20
CA ALA A 162 -7.26 8.56 6.87
C ALA A 162 -7.97 7.19 6.86
N ARG A 163 -7.97 6.49 8.00
CA ARG A 163 -8.67 5.20 8.18
C ARG A 163 -9.42 5.17 9.51
N SER A 164 -10.24 4.14 9.66
CA SER A 164 -11.18 4.03 10.76
C SER A 164 -10.49 4.01 12.12
N VAL A 165 -11.23 4.49 13.12
CA VAL A 165 -10.85 4.42 14.53
C VAL A 165 -11.81 3.50 15.24
N TRP A 166 -11.27 2.58 16.03
CA TRP A 166 -12.06 1.53 16.68
C TRP A 166 -11.82 1.53 18.18
N LEU A 167 -12.92 1.47 18.93
CA LEU A 167 -12.90 0.97 20.28
C LEU A 167 -13.37 -0.48 20.23
N TYR A 168 -12.64 -1.42 20.81
CA TYR A 168 -13.03 -2.83 20.78
C TYR A 168 -12.70 -3.53 22.10
N SER A 169 -13.43 -4.61 22.38
CA SER A 169 -13.16 -5.45 23.54
C SER A 169 -12.54 -6.78 23.14
N ARG A 170 -11.74 -7.33 24.05
CA ARG A 170 -11.26 -8.71 23.98
C ARG A 170 -11.17 -9.33 25.37
N PRO A 171 -11.23 -10.66 25.50
CA PRO A 171 -11.09 -11.32 26.79
C PRO A 171 -9.69 -11.08 27.41
N PRO A 172 -9.52 -11.21 28.74
CA PRO A 172 -8.21 -11.05 29.39
C PRO A 172 -7.12 -11.95 28.80
N VAL A 173 -7.43 -13.22 28.58
CA VAL A 173 -6.59 -14.17 27.84
C VAL A 173 -7.11 -14.26 26.42
N HIS A 174 -6.31 -13.87 25.43
CA HIS A 174 -6.78 -13.72 24.05
C HIS A 174 -5.71 -14.07 23.02
N VAL A 175 -6.15 -14.36 21.80
CA VAL A 175 -5.30 -14.48 20.62
C VAL A 175 -4.78 -13.11 20.20
N GLN A 176 -3.46 -12.98 20.06
CA GLN A 176 -2.75 -11.74 19.71
C GLN A 176 -2.30 -11.71 18.24
N ASP A 177 -1.89 -12.85 17.71
CA ASP A 177 -1.38 -12.96 16.35
C ASP A 177 -1.61 -14.37 15.79
N ILE A 178 -1.76 -14.46 14.46
CA ILE A 178 -1.88 -15.71 13.73
C ILE A 178 -0.98 -15.62 12.50
N THR A 179 -0.23 -16.68 12.22
CA THR A 179 0.56 -16.83 11.00
C THR A 179 0.12 -18.11 10.29
N ILE A 180 -0.19 -18.03 8.99
CA ILE A 180 -0.64 -19.15 8.17
C ILE A 180 0.25 -19.29 6.94
N VAL A 181 0.76 -20.50 6.69
CA VAL A 181 1.53 -20.84 5.49
C VAL A 181 0.94 -22.09 4.85
N THR A 182 0.65 -22.01 3.55
CA THR A 182 -0.05 -23.07 2.82
C THR A 182 0.82 -23.72 1.75
N ASP A 183 0.51 -24.96 1.39
CA ASP A 183 1.09 -25.68 0.25
C ASP A 183 0.00 -26.27 -0.66
N LEU A 184 0.33 -26.55 -1.92
CA LEU A 184 -0.63 -26.95 -2.97
C LEU A 184 -1.29 -28.29 -2.71
N ASP A 185 -0.64 -29.14 -1.93
CA ASP A 185 -1.27 -30.40 -1.57
C ASP A 185 -2.49 -30.13 -0.66
N GLY A 186 -2.59 -29.02 0.07
CA GLY A 186 -3.60 -28.78 1.10
C GLY A 186 -3.04 -28.74 2.54
N THR A 187 -1.72 -28.75 2.68
CA THR A 187 -1.02 -28.54 3.96
C THR A 187 -1.20 -27.11 4.44
N VAL A 188 -1.59 -26.95 5.70
CA VAL A 188 -1.74 -25.65 6.39
C VAL A 188 -0.89 -25.66 7.65
N ARG A 189 0.23 -24.92 7.62
CA ARG A 189 1.07 -24.68 8.80
C ARG A 189 0.59 -23.41 9.49
N TYR A 190 0.43 -23.48 10.80
CA TYR A 190 -0.06 -22.34 11.57
C TYR A 190 0.74 -22.11 12.86
N THR A 191 0.79 -20.85 13.26
CA THR A 191 1.25 -20.40 14.58
C THR A 191 0.21 -19.42 15.13
N VAL A 192 -0.22 -19.62 16.37
CA VAL A 192 -1.12 -18.75 17.14
C VAL A 192 -0.34 -18.23 18.33
N GLU A 193 -0.25 -16.91 18.45
CA GLU A 193 0.33 -16.23 19.61
C GLU A 193 -0.79 -15.79 20.55
N THR A 194 -0.63 -16.05 21.85
CA THR A 194 -1.62 -15.74 22.89
C THR A 194 -1.03 -14.80 23.92
N SER A 195 -1.89 -13.99 24.55
CA SER A 195 -1.47 -12.99 25.55
C SER A 195 -0.86 -13.60 26.80
N GLU A 196 -1.28 -14.83 27.14
CA GLU A 196 -0.72 -15.67 28.19
C GLU A 196 -0.71 -17.12 27.69
N PRO A 197 0.16 -18.01 28.22
CA PRO A 197 0.16 -19.42 27.85
C PRO A 197 -1.22 -20.06 28.12
N ALA A 198 -1.88 -20.50 27.04
CA ALA A 198 -3.21 -21.11 27.11
C ALA A 198 -3.32 -22.29 26.13
N PRO A 199 -4.15 -23.31 26.43
CA PRO A 199 -4.50 -24.33 25.45
C PRO A 199 -5.18 -23.69 24.23
N VAL A 200 -4.67 -23.99 23.05
CA VAL A 200 -5.21 -23.49 21.77
C VAL A 200 -5.88 -24.66 21.04
N ARG A 201 -7.12 -24.45 20.60
CA ARG A 201 -7.77 -25.28 19.59
C ARG A 201 -7.83 -24.51 18.28
N VAL A 202 -7.59 -25.21 17.17
CA VAL A 202 -7.72 -24.65 15.83
C VAL A 202 -8.67 -25.50 15.01
N ARG A 203 -9.59 -24.83 14.30
CA ARG A 203 -10.49 -25.45 13.32
C ARG A 203 -10.33 -24.73 11.98
N VAL A 204 -10.36 -25.48 10.89
CA VAL A 204 -10.44 -24.92 9.54
C VAL A 204 -11.85 -25.14 9.02
N LEU A 205 -12.50 -24.05 8.63
CA LEU A 205 -13.82 -24.04 8.01
C LEU A 205 -13.68 -23.77 6.52
N ASP A 206 -14.50 -24.48 5.72
CA ASP A 206 -14.68 -24.18 4.31
C ASP A 206 -15.63 -22.99 4.09
N ALA A 207 -15.85 -22.60 2.83
CA ALA A 207 -16.71 -21.47 2.48
C ALA A 207 -18.20 -21.67 2.87
N ALA A 208 -18.62 -22.91 3.14
CA ALA A 208 -19.96 -23.23 3.62
C ALA A 208 -20.05 -23.27 5.16
N GLY A 209 -18.94 -23.06 5.87
CA GLY A 209 -18.84 -23.15 7.33
C GLY A 209 -18.66 -24.58 7.85
N THR A 210 -18.38 -25.55 6.99
CA THR A 210 -18.13 -26.94 7.40
C THR A 210 -16.70 -27.09 7.88
N GLN A 211 -16.50 -27.75 9.02
CA GLN A 211 -15.16 -28.05 9.50
C GLN A 211 -14.51 -29.13 8.63
N VAL A 212 -13.37 -28.79 8.01
CA VAL A 212 -12.60 -29.68 7.12
C VAL A 212 -11.27 -30.14 7.73
N ALA A 213 -10.75 -29.43 8.74
CA ALA A 213 -9.59 -29.85 9.52
C ALA A 213 -9.66 -29.29 10.94
N ALA A 214 -8.93 -29.91 11.88
CA ALA A 214 -8.79 -29.42 13.24
C ALA A 214 -7.47 -29.87 13.86
N GLY A 215 -6.99 -29.11 14.85
CA GLY A 215 -5.80 -29.44 15.64
C GLY A 215 -5.80 -28.76 17.00
N GLU A 216 -4.80 -29.11 17.79
CA GLU A 216 -4.58 -28.58 19.13
C GLU A 216 -3.12 -28.09 19.25
N GLY A 217 -2.92 -27.10 20.13
CA GLY A 217 -1.62 -26.47 20.35
C GLY A 217 -1.44 -25.18 19.54
N ALA A 218 -0.57 -24.31 20.07
CA ALA A 218 -0.28 -22.99 19.50
C ALA A 218 0.48 -23.05 18.15
N THR A 219 1.14 -24.16 17.85
CA THR A 219 1.79 -24.38 16.56
C THR A 219 1.44 -25.76 16.06
N GLY A 220 1.12 -25.87 14.78
CA GLY A 220 0.71 -27.15 14.21
C GLY A 220 0.74 -27.18 12.69
N THR A 221 0.44 -28.36 12.16
CA THR A 221 0.24 -28.59 10.73
C THR A 221 -1.05 -29.35 10.56
N LEU A 222 -1.94 -28.81 9.72
CA LEU A 222 -3.23 -29.40 9.36
C LEU A 222 -3.20 -29.82 7.89
N ARG A 223 -4.15 -30.69 7.54
CA ARG A 223 -4.35 -31.21 6.20
C ARG A 223 -5.80 -30.97 5.80
N ILE A 224 -6.02 -30.24 4.71
CA ILE A 224 -7.33 -30.13 4.06
C ILE A 224 -7.36 -31.19 2.95
N GLU A 225 -8.24 -32.18 3.10
CA GLU A 225 -8.50 -33.15 2.02
C GLU A 225 -9.29 -32.47 0.88
N ASP A 226 -9.00 -32.86 -0.37
CA ASP A 226 -9.64 -32.29 -1.57
C ASP A 226 -9.62 -30.75 -1.62
N VAL A 227 -8.45 -30.16 -1.35
CA VAL A 227 -8.28 -28.71 -1.24
C VAL A 227 -8.72 -27.95 -2.50
N VAL A 228 -9.45 -26.86 -2.29
CA VAL A 228 -9.77 -25.87 -3.32
C VAL A 228 -8.80 -24.72 -3.22
N LEU A 229 -7.94 -24.57 -4.23
CA LEU A 229 -6.91 -23.53 -4.23
C LEU A 229 -7.52 -22.15 -4.45
N TRP A 230 -6.95 -21.15 -3.78
CA TRP A 230 -7.14 -19.75 -4.17
C TRP A 230 -6.44 -19.50 -5.50
N ARG A 231 -7.15 -18.96 -6.48
CA ARG A 231 -6.62 -18.66 -7.82
C ARG A 231 -6.97 -17.22 -8.22
N PRO A 232 -6.09 -16.55 -8.98
CA PRO A 232 -6.45 -15.27 -9.61
C PRO A 232 -7.73 -15.43 -10.46
N GLY A 233 -8.72 -14.56 -10.23
CA GLY A 233 -10.03 -14.63 -10.88
C GLY A 233 -10.97 -15.78 -10.46
N ALA A 234 -10.52 -16.69 -9.58
CA ALA A 234 -11.32 -17.76 -9.00
C ALA A 234 -10.91 -17.96 -7.52
N PRO A 235 -11.21 -16.99 -6.65
CA PRO A 235 -10.83 -17.03 -5.25
C PRO A 235 -11.61 -18.11 -4.49
N TYR A 236 -10.93 -18.79 -3.58
CA TYR A 236 -11.54 -19.63 -2.56
C TYR A 236 -10.87 -19.33 -1.23
N LEU A 237 -11.65 -19.02 -0.20
CA LEU A 237 -11.15 -18.70 1.13
C LEU A 237 -11.68 -19.74 2.12
N TYR A 238 -10.76 -20.29 2.90
CA TYR A 238 -11.03 -21.00 4.13
C TYR A 238 -10.94 -20.02 5.30
N GLU A 239 -11.40 -20.45 6.46
CA GLU A 239 -11.26 -19.71 7.70
C GLU A 239 -10.59 -20.57 8.76
N LEU A 240 -9.45 -20.12 9.28
CA LEU A 240 -8.81 -20.72 10.44
C LEU A 240 -9.37 -20.05 11.70
N VAL A 241 -10.13 -20.79 12.49
CA VAL A 241 -10.68 -20.32 13.76
C VAL A 241 -9.75 -20.77 14.89
N ALA A 242 -9.06 -19.82 15.51
CA ALA A 242 -8.26 -20.04 16.72
C ALA A 242 -9.13 -19.81 17.96
N GLU A 243 -9.16 -20.78 18.87
CA GLU A 243 -10.02 -20.81 20.04
C GLU A 243 -9.20 -21.03 21.31
N LEU A 244 -9.47 -20.20 22.33
CA LEU A 244 -9.01 -20.34 23.70
C LEU A 244 -10.23 -20.51 24.61
N ASP A 245 -10.01 -20.74 25.90
CA ASP A 245 -11.08 -20.63 26.89
C ASP A 245 -11.56 -19.18 26.97
N GLY A 246 -12.75 -18.90 26.43
CA GLY A 246 -13.37 -17.57 26.43
C GLY A 246 -13.00 -16.66 25.26
N ASP A 247 -12.15 -17.07 24.32
CA ASP A 247 -11.81 -16.27 23.12
C ASP A 247 -11.89 -17.11 21.84
N SER A 248 -12.36 -16.50 20.76
CA SER A 248 -12.42 -17.07 19.42
C SER A 248 -12.09 -16.01 18.39
N TYR A 249 -11.13 -16.31 17.51
CA TYR A 249 -10.72 -15.40 16.45
C TYR A 249 -10.66 -16.13 15.08
N PRO A 250 -11.50 -15.71 14.11
CA PRO A 250 -11.44 -16.21 12.74
C PRO A 250 -10.39 -15.46 11.90
N GLN A 251 -9.55 -16.20 11.20
CA GLN A 251 -8.58 -15.69 10.23
C GLN A 251 -8.85 -16.32 8.85
N PRO A 252 -9.44 -15.56 7.91
CA PRO A 252 -9.55 -15.98 6.51
C PRO A 252 -8.17 -16.23 5.90
N PHE A 253 -8.05 -17.25 5.05
CA PHE A 253 -6.85 -17.54 4.27
C PHE A 253 -7.20 -18.27 2.96
N GLY A 254 -6.33 -18.15 1.97
CA GLY A 254 -6.41 -18.90 0.71
C GLY A 254 -5.24 -19.87 0.58
N VAL A 255 -5.49 -21.09 0.09
CA VAL A 255 -4.42 -22.05 -0.20
C VAL A 255 -3.81 -21.72 -1.55
N ARG A 256 -2.58 -21.21 -1.54
CA ARG A 256 -1.83 -20.88 -2.77
C ARG A 256 -0.32 -20.90 -2.54
N THR A 257 0.43 -21.12 -3.61
CA THR A 257 1.89 -20.90 -3.62
C THR A 257 2.27 -19.78 -4.57
N VAL A 258 3.39 -19.14 -4.29
CA VAL A 258 4.02 -18.12 -5.15
C VAL A 258 5.50 -18.50 -5.30
N GLU A 259 6.00 -18.49 -6.53
CA GLU A 259 7.37 -18.87 -6.84
C GLU A 259 7.91 -17.99 -7.98
N VAL A 260 9.21 -17.71 -7.97
CA VAL A 260 9.94 -17.23 -9.14
C VAL A 260 10.85 -18.36 -9.61
N ARG A 261 10.73 -18.74 -10.88
CA ARG A 261 11.57 -19.79 -11.48
C ARG A 261 12.18 -19.28 -12.78
N GLY A 262 13.48 -19.03 -12.77
CA GLY A 262 14.16 -18.38 -13.89
C GLY A 262 13.51 -17.02 -14.19
N THR A 263 12.97 -16.84 -15.38
CA THR A 263 12.31 -15.61 -15.82
C THR A 263 10.79 -15.62 -15.69
N GLU A 264 10.22 -16.65 -15.06
CA GLU A 264 8.78 -16.78 -14.83
C GLU A 264 8.38 -16.41 -13.40
N PHE A 265 7.22 -15.76 -13.27
CA PHE A 265 6.50 -15.60 -12.01
C PHE A 265 5.35 -16.60 -11.99
N LEU A 266 5.26 -17.42 -10.94
CA LEU A 266 4.28 -18.51 -10.86
C LEU A 266 3.35 -18.34 -9.66
N ILE A 267 2.07 -18.57 -9.89
CA ILE A 267 1.06 -18.76 -8.85
C ILE A 267 0.51 -20.17 -9.00
N ASN A 268 0.58 -20.97 -7.94
CA ASN A 268 0.19 -22.38 -7.95
C ASN A 268 0.92 -23.23 -9.01
N GLY A 269 2.18 -22.90 -9.29
CA GLY A 269 2.99 -23.58 -10.32
C GLY A 269 2.61 -23.22 -11.76
N GLU A 270 1.69 -22.28 -11.98
CA GLU A 270 1.28 -21.80 -13.30
C GLU A 270 1.89 -20.40 -13.57
N PRO A 271 2.47 -20.15 -14.76
CA PRO A 271 2.95 -18.83 -15.14
C PRO A 271 1.85 -17.77 -15.09
N PHE A 272 2.14 -16.63 -14.45
CA PHE A 272 1.20 -15.54 -14.27
C PHE A 272 1.70 -14.27 -14.97
N TYR A 273 0.79 -13.62 -15.70
CA TYR A 273 1.05 -12.33 -16.34
C TYR A 273 0.23 -11.21 -15.67
N PHE A 274 0.90 -10.24 -15.06
CA PHE A 274 0.26 -9.13 -14.37
C PHE A 274 -0.35 -8.14 -15.37
N THR A 275 -1.61 -7.78 -15.17
CA THR A 275 -2.28 -6.67 -15.87
C THR A 275 -2.98 -5.80 -14.85
N GLY A 276 -2.82 -4.49 -14.97
CA GLY A 276 -3.52 -3.54 -14.12
C GLY A 276 -2.72 -2.28 -13.90
N PHE A 277 -2.58 -1.86 -12.65
CA PHE A 277 -2.19 -0.49 -12.33
C PHE A 277 -1.32 -0.38 -11.09
N GLY A 278 -0.42 0.61 -11.10
CA GLY A 278 -0.14 1.34 -9.86
C GLY A 278 -1.41 2.10 -9.46
N ARG A 279 -1.70 2.22 -8.17
CA ARG A 279 -2.90 2.92 -7.69
C ARG A 279 -2.52 4.04 -6.73
N HIS A 280 -3.50 4.82 -6.31
CA HIS A 280 -3.40 5.67 -5.13
C HIS A 280 -4.70 5.64 -4.32
N GLU A 281 -4.59 5.73 -3.00
CA GLU A 281 -5.71 6.14 -2.14
C GLU A 281 -5.90 7.65 -2.35
N ASP A 282 -6.63 8.02 -3.41
CA ASP A 282 -6.88 9.43 -3.73
C ASP A 282 -8.27 9.60 -4.37
N THR A 283 -9.08 10.42 -3.73
CA THR A 283 -10.42 10.77 -4.19
C THR A 283 -10.75 12.23 -3.88
N PRO A 284 -11.73 12.84 -4.56
CA PRO A 284 -12.15 14.21 -4.28
C PRO A 284 -12.58 14.41 -2.82
N VAL A 285 -12.23 15.57 -2.25
CA VAL A 285 -12.57 16.05 -0.89
C VAL A 285 -11.92 15.27 0.27
N ARG A 286 -12.00 13.94 0.29
CA ARG A 286 -11.49 13.14 1.43
C ARG A 286 -9.99 12.82 1.36
N GLY A 287 -9.31 13.18 0.27
CA GLY A 287 -7.89 12.91 0.08
C GLY A 287 -7.59 11.41 0.07
N LYS A 288 -6.77 10.97 1.04
CA LYS A 288 -6.40 9.55 1.26
C LYS A 288 -7.41 8.78 2.13
N GLY A 289 -8.50 9.41 2.56
CA GLY A 289 -9.53 8.76 3.36
C GLY A 289 -10.13 7.53 2.67
N HIS A 290 -10.12 6.38 3.35
CA HIS A 290 -10.79 5.16 2.87
C HIS A 290 -12.31 5.39 2.64
N ASP A 291 -12.87 4.74 1.63
CA ASP A 291 -14.29 4.80 1.30
C ASP A 291 -14.76 3.52 0.61
N ASP A 292 -15.78 2.88 1.17
CA ASP A 292 -16.30 1.62 0.63
C ASP A 292 -16.97 1.77 -0.73
N ALA A 293 -17.57 2.92 -1.05
CA ALA A 293 -18.19 3.13 -2.36
C ALA A 293 -17.14 3.27 -3.46
N TYR A 294 -16.04 3.99 -3.21
CA TYR A 294 -14.89 4.03 -4.11
C TYR A 294 -14.15 2.70 -4.17
N LEU A 295 -14.01 1.98 -3.05
CA LEU A 295 -13.45 0.62 -3.04
C LEU A 295 -14.21 -0.27 -4.03
N VAL A 296 -15.54 -0.38 -3.84
CA VAL A 296 -16.38 -1.22 -4.69
C VAL A 296 -16.31 -0.74 -6.14
N HIS A 297 -16.49 0.56 -6.39
CA HIS A 297 -16.54 1.08 -7.75
C HIS A 297 -15.21 0.91 -8.49
N ASP A 298 -14.08 1.20 -7.84
CA ASP A 298 -12.76 1.04 -8.46
C ASP A 298 -12.49 -0.43 -8.81
N PHE A 299 -12.87 -1.39 -7.96
CA PHE A 299 -12.74 -2.81 -8.28
C PHE A 299 -13.69 -3.25 -9.40
N GLN A 300 -14.90 -2.69 -9.50
CA GLN A 300 -15.77 -2.92 -10.66
C GLN A 300 -15.17 -2.38 -11.96
N LEU A 301 -14.49 -1.23 -11.91
CA LEU A 301 -13.78 -0.68 -13.06
C LEU A 301 -12.56 -1.54 -13.45
N MET A 302 -11.81 -2.02 -12.45
CA MET A 302 -10.70 -2.96 -12.65
C MET A 302 -11.17 -4.28 -13.27
N ASP A 303 -12.27 -4.85 -12.80
CA ASP A 303 -12.86 -6.01 -13.47
C ASP A 303 -13.30 -5.64 -14.89
N TRP A 304 -14.06 -4.56 -15.08
CA TRP A 304 -14.58 -4.16 -16.39
C TRP A 304 -13.48 -3.98 -17.45
N ILE A 305 -12.35 -3.40 -17.08
CA ILE A 305 -11.18 -3.19 -17.95
C ILE A 305 -10.33 -4.46 -18.11
N GLY A 306 -10.49 -5.46 -17.24
CA GLY A 306 -9.76 -6.74 -17.31
C GLY A 306 -8.44 -6.75 -16.54
N ALA A 307 -8.26 -5.85 -15.57
CA ALA A 307 -7.11 -5.88 -14.67
C ALA A 307 -7.22 -7.08 -13.72
N ASN A 308 -6.13 -7.82 -13.55
CA ASN A 308 -6.02 -8.96 -12.62
C ASN A 308 -5.16 -8.65 -11.39
N SER A 309 -4.52 -7.49 -11.37
CA SER A 309 -3.59 -7.11 -10.30
C SER A 309 -3.46 -5.60 -10.12
N PHE A 310 -2.92 -5.18 -8.99
CA PHE A 310 -2.47 -3.81 -8.77
C PHE A 310 -1.30 -3.77 -7.77
N ARG A 311 -0.64 -2.61 -7.69
CA ARG A 311 0.37 -2.29 -6.69
C ARG A 311 -0.17 -1.24 -5.71
N THR A 312 0.06 -1.42 -4.41
CA THR A 312 -0.30 -0.43 -3.37
C THR A 312 0.68 0.76 -3.40
N SER A 313 0.69 1.50 -4.52
CA SER A 313 1.82 2.37 -4.85
C SER A 313 2.13 3.38 -3.74
N HIS A 314 3.35 3.24 -3.24
CA HIS A 314 4.10 4.15 -2.39
C HIS A 314 3.67 4.22 -0.94
N TYR A 315 2.74 3.37 -0.52
CA TYR A 315 2.33 3.21 0.88
C TYR A 315 1.37 2.01 1.02
N PRO A 316 1.38 1.32 2.18
CA PRO A 316 0.40 0.27 2.48
C PRO A 316 -1.03 0.82 2.40
N TYR A 317 -1.97 0.11 1.76
CA TYR A 317 -3.38 0.54 1.66
C TYR A 317 -4.22 0.07 2.85
N ALA A 318 -5.47 0.52 2.95
CA ALA A 318 -6.42 0.07 3.96
C ALA A 318 -6.60 -1.46 3.93
N GLU A 319 -6.69 -2.10 5.09
CA GLU A 319 -6.81 -3.57 5.20
C GLU A 319 -8.08 -4.08 4.49
N GLU A 320 -9.13 -3.25 4.43
CA GLU A 320 -10.36 -3.49 3.66
C GLU A 320 -10.07 -3.75 2.18
N VAL A 321 -9.10 -3.05 1.60
CA VAL A 321 -8.70 -3.23 0.19
C VAL A 321 -8.08 -4.61 0.00
N MET A 322 -7.25 -5.05 0.94
CA MET A 322 -6.57 -6.34 0.90
C MET A 322 -7.57 -7.50 1.08
N GLU A 323 -8.48 -7.38 2.05
CA GLU A 323 -9.59 -8.32 2.25
C GLU A 323 -10.55 -8.38 1.06
N PHE A 324 -10.74 -7.26 0.36
CA PHE A 324 -11.54 -7.21 -0.86
C PHE A 324 -10.82 -7.90 -2.01
N ALA A 325 -9.51 -7.67 -2.17
CA ALA A 325 -8.68 -8.36 -3.17
C ALA A 325 -8.65 -9.87 -2.95
N ASP A 326 -8.54 -10.34 -1.70
CA ASP A 326 -8.61 -11.76 -1.36
C ASP A 326 -9.93 -12.40 -1.82
N ARG A 327 -11.05 -11.74 -1.52
CA ARG A 327 -12.41 -12.22 -1.86
C ARG A 327 -12.72 -12.18 -3.35
N HIS A 328 -12.03 -11.34 -4.11
CA HIS A 328 -12.26 -11.16 -5.56
C HIS A 328 -11.16 -11.80 -6.43
N GLY A 329 -10.14 -12.42 -5.81
CA GLY A 329 -9.08 -13.09 -6.56
C GLY A 329 -8.20 -12.11 -7.33
N ILE A 330 -7.99 -10.90 -6.80
CA ILE A 330 -7.12 -9.88 -7.40
C ILE A 330 -5.74 -9.99 -6.76
N VAL A 331 -4.71 -10.00 -7.59
CA VAL A 331 -3.31 -10.12 -7.15
C VAL A 331 -2.74 -8.76 -6.74
N VAL A 332 -1.98 -8.71 -5.65
CA VAL A 332 -1.44 -7.47 -5.08
C VAL A 332 0.08 -7.55 -4.96
N ILE A 333 0.75 -6.51 -5.46
CA ILE A 333 2.12 -6.17 -5.11
C ILE A 333 2.04 -5.17 -3.96
N ASP A 334 2.46 -5.58 -2.77
CA ASP A 334 2.24 -4.79 -1.56
C ASP A 334 3.49 -4.01 -1.17
N GLU A 335 3.36 -2.69 -1.07
CA GLU A 335 4.46 -1.74 -1.05
C GLU A 335 4.53 -0.95 0.24
N THR A 336 5.75 -0.73 0.74
CA THR A 336 5.99 0.13 1.90
C THR A 336 5.86 1.62 1.54
N ALA A 337 5.88 2.50 2.54
CA ALA A 337 5.88 3.94 2.31
C ALA A 337 7.26 4.54 1.91
N ALA A 338 8.25 3.71 1.56
CA ALA A 338 9.60 4.13 1.21
C ALA A 338 9.71 4.59 -0.25
N VAL A 339 9.25 5.82 -0.50
CA VAL A 339 9.32 6.52 -1.78
C VAL A 339 10.08 7.83 -1.63
N GLY A 340 10.82 8.26 -2.65
CA GLY A 340 11.58 9.52 -2.60
C GLY A 340 12.95 9.40 -1.92
N LEU A 341 13.47 8.18 -1.75
CA LEU A 341 14.86 7.91 -1.37
C LEU A 341 15.83 8.21 -2.54
N ASN A 342 15.75 9.42 -3.10
CA ASN A 342 16.44 9.83 -4.32
C ASN A 342 16.63 11.35 -4.38
N LEU A 343 17.79 11.84 -3.90
CA LEU A 343 18.09 13.28 -3.88
C LEU A 343 18.45 13.84 -5.27
N ALA A 344 18.76 12.98 -6.24
CA ALA A 344 19.06 13.40 -7.61
C ALA A 344 17.83 14.03 -8.29
N VAL A 345 16.62 13.54 -7.99
CA VAL A 345 15.36 14.13 -8.48
C VAL A 345 15.21 15.58 -8.01
N ALA A 346 15.53 15.86 -6.74
CA ALA A 346 15.50 17.21 -6.18
C ALA A 346 16.49 18.14 -6.91
N SER A 347 17.69 17.64 -7.19
CA SER A 347 18.76 18.38 -7.84
C SER A 347 18.37 18.78 -9.27
N GLY A 348 17.75 17.86 -10.03
CA GLY A 348 17.25 18.13 -11.37
C GLY A 348 16.11 19.17 -11.42
N LEU A 349 15.22 19.16 -10.42
CA LEU A 349 14.08 20.09 -10.36
C LEU A 349 14.43 21.48 -9.83
N THR A 350 15.40 21.57 -8.91
CA THR A 350 15.73 22.82 -8.20
C THR A 350 17.02 23.49 -8.67
N GLY A 351 17.86 22.77 -9.43
CA GLY A 351 19.21 23.22 -9.80
C GLY A 351 20.20 23.22 -8.62
N ALA A 352 19.83 22.67 -7.47
CA ALA A 352 20.72 22.52 -6.32
C ALA A 352 21.87 21.55 -6.62
N PRO A 353 23.06 21.73 -6.01
CA PRO A 353 24.17 20.80 -6.21
C PRO A 353 23.80 19.39 -5.73
N PRO A 354 24.24 18.34 -6.44
CA PRO A 354 23.94 16.97 -6.05
C PRO A 354 24.56 16.67 -4.67
N ARG A 355 23.75 16.10 -3.79
CA ARG A 355 24.19 15.53 -2.50
C ARG A 355 24.10 14.00 -2.61
N PRO A 356 25.05 13.24 -2.04
CA PRO A 356 24.91 11.79 -1.94
C PRO A 356 23.58 11.42 -1.29
N THR A 357 22.82 10.52 -1.89
CA THR A 357 21.51 10.11 -1.37
C THR A 357 21.65 9.25 -0.10
N PHE A 358 22.66 8.36 -0.07
CA PHE A 358 22.91 7.44 1.04
C PHE A 358 24.22 7.81 1.74
N SER A 359 24.12 8.64 2.79
CA SER A 359 25.24 9.00 3.66
C SER A 359 24.76 9.20 5.11
N PRO A 360 25.67 9.25 6.10
CA PRO A 360 25.30 9.56 7.48
C PRO A 360 24.55 10.90 7.65
N GLU A 361 24.78 11.86 6.76
CA GLU A 361 24.16 13.20 6.76
C GLU A 361 22.88 13.30 5.93
N THR A 362 22.46 12.22 5.26
CA THR A 362 21.26 12.16 4.43
C THR A 362 20.45 10.93 4.81
N PHE A 363 20.23 9.96 3.91
CA PHE A 363 19.53 8.72 4.24
C PHE A 363 20.50 7.68 4.82
N GLY A 364 20.82 7.86 6.10
CA GLY A 364 21.74 7.02 6.86
C GLY A 364 21.05 5.93 7.69
N GLU A 365 21.69 5.55 8.80
CA GLU A 365 21.23 4.45 9.67
C GLU A 365 19.84 4.69 10.27
N ALA A 366 19.54 5.90 10.73
CA ALA A 366 18.24 6.23 11.30
C ALA A 366 17.09 6.07 10.29
N THR A 367 17.30 6.51 9.05
CA THR A 367 16.33 6.31 7.95
C THR A 367 16.18 4.83 7.62
N ARG A 368 17.28 4.06 7.61
CA ARG A 368 17.23 2.61 7.37
C ARG A 368 16.47 1.87 8.47
N GLU A 369 16.60 2.27 9.74
CA GLU A 369 15.85 1.66 10.84
C GLU A 369 14.36 1.99 10.75
N ALA A 370 13.99 3.23 10.44
CA ALA A 370 12.59 3.59 10.17
C ALA A 370 12.01 2.79 8.99
N HIS A 371 12.80 2.57 7.94
CA HIS A 371 12.41 1.73 6.81
C HIS A 371 12.26 0.26 7.21
N ALA A 372 13.20 -0.27 7.99
CA ALA A 372 13.14 -1.61 8.54
C ALA A 372 11.87 -1.81 9.39
N GLN A 373 11.50 -0.82 10.21
CA GLN A 373 10.27 -0.85 11.00
C GLN A 373 9.01 -0.84 10.10
N ALA A 374 8.97 0.02 9.07
CA ALA A 374 7.87 0.03 8.10
C ALA A 374 7.69 -1.32 7.40
N ILE A 375 8.78 -2.03 7.07
CA ILE A 375 8.73 -3.40 6.54
C ILE A 375 8.14 -4.38 7.57
N ARG A 376 8.52 -4.30 8.86
CA ARG A 376 7.96 -5.19 9.90
C ARG A 376 6.46 -5.01 10.01
N GLU A 377 6.00 -3.76 10.03
CA GLU A 377 4.58 -3.46 10.20
C GLU A 377 3.76 -3.91 9.00
N LEU A 378 4.22 -3.64 7.77
CA LEU A 378 3.57 -4.12 6.55
C LEU A 378 3.45 -5.65 6.55
N VAL A 379 4.57 -6.37 6.71
CA VAL A 379 4.57 -7.84 6.68
C VAL A 379 3.76 -8.41 7.85
N ALA A 380 3.86 -7.84 9.05
CA ALA A 380 3.10 -8.31 10.21
C ALA A 380 1.58 -8.12 10.08
N ARG A 381 1.16 -7.12 9.29
CA ARG A 381 -0.25 -6.86 8.97
C ARG A 381 -0.73 -7.81 7.87
N ASP A 382 0.04 -7.94 6.78
CA ASP A 382 -0.49 -8.48 5.52
C ASP A 382 -0.04 -9.92 5.19
N LYS A 383 0.81 -10.55 6.02
CA LYS A 383 1.33 -11.92 5.80
C LYS A 383 0.28 -12.99 5.51
N ASN A 384 -0.95 -12.83 5.99
CA ASN A 384 -2.03 -13.82 5.83
C ASN A 384 -2.94 -13.54 4.61
N HIS A 385 -2.77 -12.42 3.91
CA HIS A 385 -3.57 -12.12 2.72
C HIS A 385 -3.10 -12.96 1.52
N PRO A 386 -3.91 -13.90 0.98
CA PRO A 386 -3.54 -14.70 -0.19
C PRO A 386 -3.34 -13.85 -1.45
N SER A 387 -4.03 -12.71 -1.56
CA SER A 387 -3.90 -11.75 -2.68
C SER A 387 -2.50 -11.16 -2.78
N VAL A 388 -1.80 -10.97 -1.66
CA VAL A 388 -0.43 -10.46 -1.66
C VAL A 388 0.49 -11.54 -2.18
N VAL A 389 1.17 -11.27 -3.30
CA VAL A 389 2.11 -12.20 -3.94
C VAL A 389 3.54 -11.70 -3.93
N MET A 390 3.79 -10.43 -3.68
CA MET A 390 5.14 -9.85 -3.73
C MET A 390 5.23 -8.62 -2.83
N TRP A 391 6.35 -8.49 -2.11
CA TRP A 391 6.66 -7.33 -1.29
C TRP A 391 7.52 -6.34 -2.07
N CYS A 392 7.05 -5.11 -2.26
CA CYS A 392 7.83 -4.01 -2.83
C CYS A 392 8.38 -3.13 -1.70
N ILE A 393 9.66 -3.23 -1.41
CA ILE A 393 10.21 -2.55 -0.23
C ILE A 393 10.51 -1.07 -0.49
N ALA A 394 10.64 -0.61 -1.73
CA ALA A 394 10.83 0.80 -2.04
C ALA A 394 10.43 1.12 -3.49
N ASN A 395 10.10 2.39 -3.72
CA ASN A 395 9.87 2.92 -5.07
C ASN A 395 10.88 4.00 -5.43
N GLU A 396 11.51 3.80 -6.59
CA GLU A 396 12.44 4.73 -7.24
C GLU A 396 13.57 5.26 -6.34
N PRO A 397 14.25 4.40 -5.55
CA PRO A 397 15.44 4.84 -4.83
C PRO A 397 16.56 5.20 -5.82
N ALA A 398 17.55 5.97 -5.37
CA ALA A 398 18.79 6.21 -6.12
C ALA A 398 19.70 4.97 -6.15
N SER A 399 19.21 3.84 -6.68
CA SER A 399 19.86 2.53 -6.67
C SER A 399 21.19 2.44 -7.43
N ASN A 400 21.47 3.42 -8.27
CA ASN A 400 22.71 3.57 -9.02
C ASN A 400 23.84 4.27 -8.24
N GLU A 401 23.55 4.84 -7.07
CA GLU A 401 24.51 5.57 -6.23
C GLU A 401 25.33 4.67 -5.28
N GLU A 402 26.49 5.17 -4.85
CA GLU A 402 27.25 4.57 -3.75
C GLU A 402 26.44 4.59 -2.44
N GLY A 403 26.61 3.59 -1.58
CA GLY A 403 25.84 3.44 -0.34
C GLY A 403 24.47 2.77 -0.51
N ALA A 404 23.93 2.70 -1.73
CA ALA A 404 22.63 2.10 -1.98
C ALA A 404 22.59 0.61 -1.61
N ARG A 405 23.64 -0.15 -1.93
CA ARG A 405 23.70 -1.59 -1.60
C ARG A 405 23.75 -1.81 -0.09
N GLU A 406 24.59 -1.06 0.61
CA GLU A 406 24.76 -1.11 2.06
C GLU A 406 23.48 -0.71 2.81
N TYR A 407 22.67 0.15 2.19
CA TYR A 407 21.35 0.52 2.69
C TYR A 407 20.33 -0.63 2.49
N PHE A 408 20.24 -1.19 1.27
CA PHE A 408 19.16 -2.11 0.90
C PHE A 408 19.39 -3.60 1.24
N GLU A 409 20.63 -4.10 1.22
CA GLU A 409 20.92 -5.52 1.46
C GLU A 409 20.40 -6.02 2.83
N PRO A 410 20.57 -5.29 3.95
CA PRO A 410 19.99 -5.68 5.23
C PRO A 410 18.45 -5.68 5.23
N LEU A 411 17.82 -4.78 4.47
CA LEU A 411 16.35 -4.67 4.38
C LEU A 411 15.75 -5.82 3.58
N VAL A 412 16.42 -6.24 2.49
CA VAL A 412 16.03 -7.44 1.73
C VAL A 412 16.17 -8.69 2.59
N ALA A 413 17.30 -8.85 3.29
CA ALA A 413 17.53 -9.99 4.19
C ALA A 413 16.47 -10.05 5.31
N LEU A 414 16.14 -8.91 5.91
CA LEU A 414 15.07 -8.77 6.87
C LEU A 414 13.71 -9.21 6.29
N THR A 415 13.35 -8.72 5.10
CA THR A 415 12.04 -9.02 4.48
C THR A 415 11.88 -10.52 4.27
N ARG A 416 12.92 -11.19 3.74
CA ARG A 416 12.93 -12.65 3.56
C ARG A 416 12.88 -13.43 4.88
N LYS A 417 13.45 -12.87 5.96
CA LYS A 417 13.37 -13.46 7.31
C LYS A 417 11.96 -13.35 7.89
N LEU A 418 11.28 -12.23 7.65
CA LEU A 418 9.92 -11.99 8.14
C LEU A 418 8.89 -12.83 7.36
N ASP A 419 9.04 -12.93 6.04
CA ASP A 419 8.20 -13.76 5.18
C ASP A 419 9.03 -14.44 4.08
N PRO A 420 9.34 -15.74 4.23
CA PRO A 420 10.05 -16.50 3.19
C PRO A 420 9.12 -17.03 2.10
N THR A 421 7.80 -16.77 2.17
CA THR A 421 6.79 -17.38 1.28
C THR A 421 6.48 -16.54 0.04
N ARG A 422 7.02 -15.31 -0.04
CA ARG A 422 6.76 -14.35 -1.11
C ARG A 422 8.05 -13.73 -1.65
N PRO A 423 8.14 -13.53 -2.98
CA PRO A 423 9.18 -12.71 -3.60
C PRO A 423 9.27 -11.27 -3.06
N VAL A 424 10.47 -10.69 -3.16
CA VAL A 424 10.78 -9.31 -2.78
C VAL A 424 11.24 -8.52 -4.00
N THR A 425 10.78 -7.27 -4.14
CA THR A 425 11.17 -6.35 -5.22
C THR A 425 11.38 -4.91 -4.72
N SER A 426 11.87 -4.07 -5.63
CA SER A 426 11.93 -2.61 -5.55
C SER A 426 11.70 -2.07 -6.96
N SER A 427 11.01 -0.94 -7.09
CA SER A 427 10.72 -0.35 -8.41
C SER A 427 11.87 0.56 -8.84
N ALA A 428 12.60 0.18 -9.89
CA ALA A 428 13.76 0.93 -10.37
C ALA A 428 13.36 2.16 -11.19
N VAL A 429 13.89 3.33 -10.82
CA VAL A 429 13.70 4.61 -11.51
C VAL A 429 14.36 4.59 -12.90
N MET A 430 13.86 5.40 -13.84
CA MET A 430 14.36 5.45 -15.22
C MET A 430 15.87 5.78 -15.36
N PHE A 431 16.46 6.50 -14.40
CA PHE A 431 17.90 6.85 -14.44
C PHE A 431 18.82 5.75 -13.87
N ALA A 432 18.26 4.80 -13.11
CA ALA A 432 18.90 3.55 -12.79
C ALA A 432 18.64 2.59 -13.96
N THR A 433 19.67 2.39 -14.78
CA THR A 433 19.63 1.51 -15.95
C THR A 433 20.15 0.13 -15.59
N HIS A 434 19.92 -0.83 -16.48
CA HIS A 434 20.51 -2.14 -16.38
C HIS A 434 22.05 -2.12 -16.44
N ASP A 435 22.74 -1.00 -16.66
CA ASP A 435 24.22 -0.94 -16.61
C ASP A 435 24.74 -0.43 -15.27
N ASN A 436 24.03 0.50 -14.64
CA ASN A 436 24.53 1.22 -13.47
C ASN A 436 23.82 0.85 -12.16
N ASP A 437 22.69 0.13 -12.21
CA ASP A 437 22.00 -0.33 -11.01
C ASP A 437 22.88 -1.28 -10.18
N ARG A 438 22.84 -1.10 -8.86
CA ARG A 438 23.70 -1.79 -7.89
C ARG A 438 22.97 -2.72 -6.93
N ILE A 439 21.64 -2.81 -7.01
CA ILE A 439 20.81 -3.51 -6.02
C ILE A 439 19.83 -4.53 -6.63
N ALA A 440 19.56 -4.49 -7.92
CA ALA A 440 18.59 -5.37 -8.57
C ALA A 440 18.95 -6.86 -8.48
N ASP A 441 20.23 -7.21 -8.25
CA ASP A 441 20.65 -8.57 -7.96
C ASP A 441 20.11 -9.11 -6.63
N LEU A 442 19.79 -8.24 -5.65
CA LEU A 442 19.27 -8.61 -4.33
C LEU A 442 17.80 -9.10 -4.37
N PHE A 443 17.03 -8.63 -5.35
CA PHE A 443 15.57 -8.82 -5.45
C PHE A 443 15.19 -10.06 -6.29
N ASP A 444 13.97 -10.55 -6.18
CA ASP A 444 13.51 -11.73 -6.93
C ASP A 444 12.93 -11.38 -8.30
N VAL A 445 12.28 -10.21 -8.41
CA VAL A 445 11.64 -9.70 -9.62
C VAL A 445 12.16 -8.30 -9.90
N VAL A 446 12.45 -8.02 -11.18
CA VAL A 446 12.88 -6.69 -11.63
C VAL A 446 11.64 -5.88 -12.00
N CYS A 447 11.24 -4.96 -11.11
CA CYS A 447 10.21 -3.97 -11.40
C CYS A 447 10.87 -2.68 -11.91
N VAL A 448 10.40 -2.14 -13.03
CA VAL A 448 10.91 -0.89 -13.61
C VAL A 448 9.79 0.12 -13.84
N ASN A 449 10.12 1.40 -13.62
CA ASN A 449 9.27 2.53 -13.96
C ASN A 449 9.87 3.25 -15.17
N ARG A 450 9.15 3.30 -16.30
CA ARG A 450 9.69 3.87 -17.55
C ARG A 450 8.72 4.84 -18.22
N TYR A 451 9.34 5.89 -18.76
CA TYR A 451 8.65 7.05 -19.33
C TYR A 451 9.29 7.48 -20.66
N TYR A 452 9.79 6.51 -21.45
CA TYR A 452 10.26 6.76 -22.82
C TYR A 452 9.07 7.13 -23.71
N GLY A 453 9.18 8.23 -24.44
CA GLY A 453 8.07 8.89 -25.13
C GLY A 453 7.45 10.03 -24.31
N TRP A 454 7.71 10.11 -23.01
CA TRP A 454 7.18 11.17 -22.16
C TRP A 454 8.27 12.10 -21.64
N TYR A 455 9.11 11.65 -20.70
CA TYR A 455 10.20 12.47 -20.15
C TYR A 455 11.48 12.41 -20.99
N ILE A 456 11.69 11.30 -21.71
CA ILE A 456 12.80 11.11 -22.66
C ILE A 456 12.20 10.79 -24.02
N ALA A 457 12.74 11.37 -25.10
CA ALA A 457 12.15 11.28 -26.44
C ALA A 457 10.68 11.75 -26.47
N THR A 458 10.39 12.88 -25.81
CA THR A 458 9.04 13.44 -25.67
C THR A 458 8.37 13.62 -27.04
N GLY A 459 7.23 12.94 -27.24
CA GLY A 459 6.47 12.99 -28.50
C GLY A 459 7.04 12.16 -29.65
N ASP A 460 8.22 11.53 -29.48
CA ASP A 460 8.86 10.69 -30.49
C ASP A 460 8.75 9.22 -30.11
N LEU A 461 7.58 8.63 -30.40
CA LEU A 461 7.28 7.23 -30.08
C LEU A 461 8.18 6.23 -30.82
N ALA A 462 8.68 6.58 -32.01
CA ALA A 462 9.56 5.71 -32.78
C ALA A 462 10.92 5.55 -32.10
N THR A 463 11.53 6.65 -31.65
CA THR A 463 12.78 6.60 -30.88
C THR A 463 12.55 5.98 -29.49
N ALA A 464 11.43 6.30 -28.84
CA ALA A 464 11.07 5.73 -27.55
C ALA A 464 10.94 4.20 -27.59
N GLU A 465 10.36 3.63 -28.66
CA GLU A 465 10.22 2.17 -28.84
C GLU A 465 11.59 1.47 -28.84
N VAL A 466 12.58 2.05 -29.54
CA VAL A 466 13.95 1.52 -29.59
C VAL A 466 14.63 1.60 -28.22
N TYR A 467 14.46 2.71 -27.50
CA TYR A 467 15.06 2.88 -26.17
C TYR A 467 14.46 1.91 -25.15
N LEU A 468 13.14 1.77 -25.16
CA LEU A 468 12.42 0.88 -24.28
C LEU A 468 12.80 -0.58 -24.51
N GLU A 469 12.83 -1.04 -25.77
CA GLU A 469 13.19 -2.42 -26.08
C GLU A 469 14.63 -2.74 -25.65
N ARG A 470 15.57 -1.84 -25.95
CA ARG A 470 16.97 -2.02 -25.52
C ARG A 470 17.09 -2.10 -24.00
N ASP A 471 16.41 -1.21 -23.27
CA ASP A 471 16.51 -1.19 -21.81
C ASP A 471 15.92 -2.47 -21.19
N LEU A 472 14.70 -2.86 -21.59
CA LEU A 472 14.06 -4.06 -21.04
C LEU A 472 14.82 -5.36 -21.39
N ARG A 473 15.41 -5.45 -22.59
CA ARG A 473 16.31 -6.57 -22.93
C ARG A 473 17.55 -6.57 -22.05
N GLY A 474 18.17 -5.41 -21.83
CA GLY A 474 19.33 -5.28 -20.95
C GLY A 474 19.05 -5.75 -19.52
N TRP A 475 17.88 -5.41 -18.96
CA TRP A 475 17.46 -5.93 -17.65
C TRP A 475 17.31 -7.44 -17.62
N ALA A 476 16.60 -8.01 -18.61
CA ALA A 476 16.38 -9.43 -18.71
C ALA A 476 17.70 -10.21 -18.88
N GLU A 477 18.59 -9.73 -19.74
CA GLU A 477 19.88 -10.37 -20.05
C GLU A 477 20.87 -10.26 -18.89
N ARG A 478 20.96 -9.11 -18.20
CA ARG A 478 21.89 -8.92 -17.09
C ARG A 478 21.53 -9.77 -15.87
N PHE A 479 20.25 -9.84 -15.52
CA PHE A 479 19.82 -10.42 -14.26
C PHE A 479 19.20 -11.82 -14.37
N GLY A 480 18.68 -12.20 -15.55
CA GLY A 480 18.04 -13.51 -15.74
C GLY A 480 16.79 -13.72 -14.88
N LYS A 481 16.08 -12.63 -14.55
CA LYS A 481 14.91 -12.59 -13.67
C LYS A 481 13.65 -12.19 -14.43
N PRO A 482 12.44 -12.43 -13.89
CA PRO A 482 11.23 -11.85 -14.44
C PRO A 482 11.32 -10.32 -14.40
N VAL A 483 10.96 -9.68 -15.51
CA VAL A 483 10.94 -8.21 -15.65
C VAL A 483 9.49 -7.76 -15.78
N MET A 484 9.10 -6.71 -15.08
CA MET A 484 7.78 -6.12 -15.27
C MET A 484 7.80 -4.60 -15.16
N MET A 485 6.84 -3.97 -15.82
CA MET A 485 6.61 -2.55 -15.70
C MET A 485 5.70 -2.31 -14.49
N SER A 486 6.23 -1.66 -13.44
CA SER A 486 5.46 -1.21 -12.29
C SER A 486 4.83 0.17 -12.50
N GLU A 487 5.38 0.96 -13.43
CA GLU A 487 4.81 2.21 -13.93
C GLU A 487 5.17 2.48 -15.39
N TYR A 488 4.16 2.78 -16.20
CA TYR A 488 4.29 3.41 -17.50
C TYR A 488 3.03 4.21 -17.82
N GLY A 489 3.18 5.45 -18.29
CA GLY A 489 2.03 6.29 -18.66
C GLY A 489 2.41 7.72 -19.02
N ALA A 490 1.48 8.43 -19.62
CA ALA A 490 1.64 9.79 -20.12
C ALA A 490 0.50 10.68 -19.61
N ASP A 491 0.80 11.91 -19.17
CA ASP A 491 -0.25 12.82 -18.69
C ASP A 491 -1.20 13.11 -19.85
N THR A 492 -2.50 13.10 -19.56
CA THR A 492 -3.56 13.16 -20.56
C THR A 492 -4.72 13.98 -20.03
N GLN A 493 -5.03 15.07 -20.72
CA GLN A 493 -6.15 15.93 -20.35
C GLN A 493 -7.45 15.36 -20.94
N PRO A 494 -8.46 14.99 -20.12
CA PRO A 494 -9.72 14.48 -20.65
C PRO A 494 -10.39 15.50 -21.58
N GLY A 495 -10.80 15.05 -22.76
CA GLY A 495 -11.40 15.86 -23.82
C GLY A 495 -10.41 16.65 -24.69
N LEU A 496 -9.10 16.54 -24.47
CA LEU A 496 -8.09 17.12 -25.37
C LEU A 496 -7.75 16.13 -26.47
N HIS A 497 -8.05 16.50 -27.72
CA HIS A 497 -7.87 15.64 -28.89
C HIS A 497 -6.88 16.23 -29.89
N SER A 498 -6.18 15.36 -30.61
CA SER A 498 -5.35 15.73 -31.76
C SER A 498 -5.30 14.62 -32.80
N VAL A 499 -5.19 15.00 -34.07
CA VAL A 499 -4.91 14.06 -35.18
C VAL A 499 -3.42 13.70 -35.29
N TRP A 500 -2.57 14.34 -34.49
CA TRP A 500 -1.13 14.10 -34.41
C TRP A 500 -0.79 13.50 -33.05
N ASP A 501 0.30 12.73 -32.98
CA ASP A 501 0.87 12.20 -31.73
C ASP A 501 1.39 13.33 -30.82
N THR A 502 0.48 14.03 -30.17
CA THR A 502 0.76 15.23 -29.36
C THR A 502 0.61 14.88 -27.88
N PRO A 503 1.67 14.96 -27.06
CA PRO A 503 1.60 14.83 -25.61
C PRO A 503 0.41 15.58 -25.01
N TRP A 504 -0.22 15.02 -23.95
CA TRP A 504 -1.45 15.49 -23.30
C TRP A 504 -2.78 15.15 -23.97
N THR A 505 -2.79 14.66 -25.21
CA THR A 505 -4.02 14.27 -25.91
C THR A 505 -4.41 12.83 -25.61
N GLU A 506 -5.71 12.52 -25.68
CA GLU A 506 -6.21 11.16 -25.46
C GLU A 506 -5.64 10.16 -26.48
N GLU A 507 -5.50 10.58 -27.75
CA GLU A 507 -4.92 9.75 -28.79
C GLU A 507 -3.45 9.44 -28.51
N TYR A 508 -2.67 10.40 -28.00
CA TYR A 508 -1.28 10.16 -27.61
C TYR A 508 -1.16 9.16 -26.47
N GLN A 509 -2.06 9.20 -25.47
CA GLN A 509 -2.06 8.21 -24.40
C GLN A 509 -2.24 6.79 -24.96
N GLN A 510 -3.16 6.62 -25.93
CA GLN A 510 -3.39 5.34 -26.58
C GLN A 510 -2.16 4.89 -27.39
N ALA A 511 -1.61 5.76 -28.24
CA ALA A 511 -0.44 5.44 -29.06
C ALA A 511 0.80 5.12 -28.21
N TYR A 512 1.00 5.86 -27.10
CA TYR A 512 2.05 5.60 -26.12
C TYR A 512 1.91 4.22 -25.49
N LEU A 513 0.72 3.87 -25.01
CA LEU A 513 0.45 2.56 -24.39
C LEU A 513 0.62 1.43 -25.41
N GLU A 514 0.10 1.60 -26.62
CA GLU A 514 0.23 0.62 -27.70
C GLU A 514 1.70 0.35 -28.06
N MET A 515 2.52 1.40 -28.15
CA MET A 515 3.96 1.26 -28.38
C MET A 515 4.63 0.42 -27.28
N HIS A 516 4.31 0.69 -26.02
CA HIS A 516 4.83 -0.08 -24.89
C HIS A 516 4.41 -1.55 -24.98
N HIS A 517 3.13 -1.81 -25.24
CA HIS A 517 2.57 -3.16 -25.39
C HIS A 517 3.28 -3.96 -26.50
N ARG A 518 3.55 -3.35 -27.65
CA ARG A 518 4.31 -4.01 -28.73
C ARG A 518 5.70 -4.43 -28.28
N VAL A 519 6.39 -3.63 -27.46
CA VAL A 519 7.70 -3.99 -26.92
C VAL A 519 7.60 -5.13 -25.91
N PHE A 520 6.64 -5.05 -24.99
CA PHE A 520 6.44 -6.06 -23.94
C PHE A 520 6.22 -7.45 -24.53
N ASP A 521 5.46 -7.53 -25.62
CA ASP A 521 5.11 -8.77 -26.31
C ASP A 521 6.35 -9.43 -26.98
N ARG A 522 7.39 -8.64 -27.30
CA ARG A 522 8.66 -9.11 -27.93
C ARG A 522 9.70 -9.63 -26.94
N ILE A 523 9.51 -9.46 -25.63
CA ILE A 523 10.53 -9.76 -24.61
C ILE A 523 10.06 -10.89 -23.73
N GLU A 524 10.54 -12.12 -23.94
CA GLU A 524 10.07 -13.34 -23.27
C GLU A 524 10.00 -13.22 -21.74
N ALA A 525 11.05 -12.69 -21.10
CA ALA A 525 11.15 -12.50 -19.64
C ALA A 525 10.20 -11.45 -19.06
N PHE A 526 9.44 -10.73 -19.89
CA PHE A 526 8.48 -9.72 -19.43
C PHE A 526 7.21 -10.36 -18.88
N VAL A 527 6.90 -10.17 -17.61
CA VAL A 527 5.82 -10.87 -16.89
C VAL A 527 4.67 -9.96 -16.44
N GLY A 528 4.72 -8.65 -16.66
CA GLY A 528 3.67 -7.79 -16.12
C GLY A 528 3.66 -6.34 -16.58
N GLU A 529 2.46 -5.78 -16.69
CA GLU A 529 2.22 -4.40 -17.13
C GLU A 529 1.24 -3.67 -16.19
N HIS A 530 1.77 -2.87 -15.27
CA HIS A 530 1.01 -1.94 -14.42
C HIS A 530 1.08 -0.52 -14.95
N VAL A 531 -0.04 -0.04 -15.51
CA VAL A 531 -0.17 1.33 -16.03
C VAL A 531 -0.10 2.32 -14.88
N TRP A 532 0.63 3.41 -15.10
CA TRP A 532 0.64 4.56 -14.21
C TRP A 532 -0.29 5.64 -14.79
N ASN A 533 -1.43 5.96 -14.19
CA ASN A 533 -2.02 5.45 -12.94
C ASN A 533 -3.44 4.92 -13.22
N PHE A 534 -4.07 4.24 -12.26
CA PHE A 534 -5.50 3.90 -12.37
C PHE A 534 -6.35 5.14 -12.62
N ALA A 535 -6.25 6.15 -11.76
CA ALA A 535 -6.99 7.41 -11.89
C ALA A 535 -6.07 8.62 -11.68
N ASP A 536 -6.48 9.79 -12.20
CA ASP A 536 -5.81 11.05 -11.87
C ASP A 536 -5.83 11.28 -10.35
N PHE A 537 -4.77 11.86 -9.80
CA PHE A 537 -4.61 12.07 -8.35
C PHE A 537 -3.92 13.41 -8.04
N GLN A 538 -4.07 13.90 -6.81
CA GLN A 538 -3.52 15.19 -6.43
C GLN A 538 -2.02 15.12 -6.09
N THR A 539 -1.29 16.19 -6.44
CA THR A 539 0.16 16.32 -6.21
C THR A 539 0.48 17.61 -5.46
N ALA A 540 1.74 17.78 -5.06
CA ALA A 540 2.26 19.11 -4.77
C ALA A 540 2.10 20.04 -5.99
N HIS A 541 2.06 21.35 -5.76
CA HIS A 541 2.04 22.32 -6.85
C HIS A 541 3.33 22.23 -7.69
N GLY A 542 3.18 22.14 -9.01
CA GLY A 542 4.29 22.19 -9.96
C GLY A 542 3.79 22.60 -11.34
N ILE A 543 4.63 23.32 -12.10
CA ILE A 543 4.27 23.78 -13.46
C ILE A 543 4.02 22.62 -14.45
N HIS A 544 4.53 21.44 -14.14
CA HIS A 544 4.37 20.19 -14.90
C HIS A 544 3.24 19.31 -14.33
N ARG A 545 2.43 19.84 -13.40
CA ARG A 545 1.28 19.19 -12.76
C ARG A 545 0.06 20.07 -12.89
N VAL A 546 -0.78 19.77 -13.88
CA VAL A 546 -2.00 20.53 -14.17
C VAL A 546 -3.12 20.03 -13.25
N ASP A 547 -3.23 20.65 -12.07
CA ASP A 547 -4.12 20.21 -10.97
C ASP A 547 -3.89 18.73 -10.62
N GLY A 548 -2.65 18.40 -10.24
CA GLY A 548 -2.26 17.04 -9.95
C GLY A 548 -1.60 16.33 -11.13
N ASN A 549 -1.50 15.00 -10.99
CA ASN A 549 -0.97 14.10 -12.01
C ASN A 549 -2.13 13.61 -12.88
N LYS A 550 -1.98 13.73 -14.21
CA LYS A 550 -3.01 13.44 -15.21
C LYS A 550 -2.72 12.17 -16.01
N LYS A 551 -1.83 11.30 -15.52
CA LYS A 551 -1.52 10.01 -16.18
C LYS A 551 -2.61 8.96 -15.98
N GLY A 552 -3.63 9.26 -15.18
CA GLY A 552 -4.76 8.38 -14.94
C GLY A 552 -5.39 7.88 -16.24
N VAL A 553 -5.77 6.61 -16.26
CA VAL A 553 -6.65 6.03 -17.28
C VAL A 553 -8.10 6.45 -17.06
N PHE A 554 -8.46 6.66 -15.81
CA PHE A 554 -9.68 7.32 -15.39
C PHE A 554 -9.37 8.73 -14.85
N THR A 555 -10.35 9.62 -14.91
CA THR A 555 -10.29 10.90 -14.18
C THR A 555 -10.39 10.64 -12.67
N ARG A 556 -10.09 11.67 -11.85
CA ARG A 556 -10.17 11.59 -10.38
C ARG A 556 -11.57 11.21 -9.88
N ASP A 557 -12.62 11.55 -10.63
CA ASP A 557 -14.02 11.18 -10.41
C ASP A 557 -14.46 9.91 -11.20
N ARG A 558 -13.50 9.08 -11.63
CA ARG A 558 -13.70 7.74 -12.21
C ARG A 558 -14.39 7.71 -13.58
N ARG A 559 -14.29 8.79 -14.37
CA ARG A 559 -14.71 8.78 -15.77
C ARG A 559 -13.60 8.23 -16.67
N PRO A 560 -13.91 7.31 -17.61
CA PRO A 560 -12.89 6.75 -18.49
C PRO A 560 -12.38 7.79 -19.49
N LYS A 561 -11.06 7.85 -19.68
CA LYS A 561 -10.43 8.43 -20.89
C LYS A 561 -10.43 7.39 -22.01
N ALA A 562 -10.12 7.76 -23.26
CA ALA A 562 -10.07 6.82 -24.38
C ALA A 562 -9.13 5.62 -24.14
N ALA A 563 -8.04 5.80 -23.40
CA ALA A 563 -7.11 4.73 -23.04
C ALA A 563 -7.76 3.59 -22.24
N ALA A 564 -8.82 3.85 -21.46
CA ALA A 564 -9.53 2.82 -20.70
C ALA A 564 -10.11 1.75 -21.63
N HIS A 565 -10.65 2.16 -22.77
CA HIS A 565 -11.21 1.25 -23.77
C HIS A 565 -10.13 0.48 -24.53
N ALA A 566 -8.97 1.10 -24.79
CA ALA A 566 -7.83 0.45 -25.43
C ALA A 566 -7.24 -0.65 -24.53
N LEU A 567 -7.03 -0.35 -23.25
CA LEU A 567 -6.58 -1.33 -22.26
C LEU A 567 -7.59 -2.46 -22.09
N ARG A 568 -8.90 -2.13 -22.08
CA ARG A 568 -9.95 -3.17 -22.06
C ARG A 568 -9.85 -4.13 -23.24
N ALA A 569 -9.62 -3.61 -24.44
CA ALA A 569 -9.47 -4.42 -25.64
C ALA A 569 -8.23 -5.33 -25.56
N ARG A 570 -7.14 -4.87 -24.92
CA ARG A 570 -5.93 -5.66 -24.70
C ARG A 570 -6.10 -6.71 -23.60
N TRP A 571 -6.55 -6.33 -22.41
CA TRP A 571 -6.45 -7.16 -21.21
C TRP A 571 -7.51 -8.24 -21.11
N LYS A 572 -8.77 -7.96 -21.50
CA LYS A 572 -9.86 -8.94 -21.39
C LYS A 572 -9.56 -10.27 -22.12
N PRO A 573 -8.95 -10.28 -23.32
CA PRO A 573 -8.56 -11.52 -23.99
C PRO A 573 -7.37 -12.29 -23.36
N LEU A 574 -6.52 -11.64 -22.55
CA LEU A 574 -5.28 -12.27 -22.04
C LEU A 574 -5.52 -13.35 -21.00
N ALA A 575 -6.59 -13.22 -20.20
CA ALA A 575 -6.94 -14.15 -19.14
C ALA A 575 -5.75 -14.52 -18.21
N GLY A 576 -4.93 -13.52 -17.86
CA GLY A 576 -3.76 -13.70 -16.98
C GLY A 576 -2.55 -14.38 -17.62
N ARG A 577 -2.54 -14.53 -18.95
CA ARG A 577 -1.42 -15.08 -19.71
C ARG A 577 -0.84 -14.05 -20.64
N LYS A 578 0.47 -14.12 -20.83
CA LYS A 578 1.18 -13.28 -21.78
C LYS A 578 0.64 -13.51 -23.22
N PRO A 579 0.52 -12.47 -24.05
CA PRO A 579 0.22 -12.65 -25.47
C PRO A 579 1.18 -13.63 -26.15
N ALA A 580 0.66 -14.49 -27.01
CA ALA A 580 1.52 -15.30 -27.87
C ALA A 580 2.29 -14.37 -28.81
N ASN A 581 3.61 -14.56 -28.93
CA ASN A 581 4.46 -13.74 -29.79
C ASN A 581 3.93 -13.80 -31.23
N PRO A 582 3.50 -12.67 -31.85
CA PRO A 582 3.14 -12.66 -33.26
C PRO A 582 4.40 -12.95 -34.06
N ARG A 583 4.49 -14.19 -34.58
CA ARG A 583 5.62 -14.65 -35.40
C ARG A 583 5.79 -13.85 -36.67
#